data_AF-A0A1I0YBD9-F1
#
_entry.id   AF-A0A1I0YBD9-F1
#
_cell.length_a   1.000
_cell.length_b   1.000
_cell.length_c   1.000
_cell.angle_alpha   90.00
_cell.angle_beta   90.00
_cell.angle_gamma   90.00
#
_symmetry.space_group_name_H-M   'P 1'
#
loop_
_entity.id
_entity.type
_entity.pdbx_description
1 polymer ?
#
loop_
_entity_poly.entity_id
_entity_poly.type
_entity_poly.pdbx_seq_one_letter_code
_entity_poly.pdbx_strand_id
1 'polypeptide(L)'
;MKIKLLIIFILIFYSKAFSQKKTSENFIFNGKSTPVSRIDYSDHGILHFFINVYEDDYPNMFEENAIKCLNNEYNIYHTLYFFVKLPKGLTKDDKELFLLELVKNIDAKEKIKDVNYFVNLDSNFINLFVEKQPNLTPKKFRAVIDINPTNICRALHIK
;
A
#
# COMPACT_ATOMS: atom_id res chain seq x y z
N MET A 1 23.23 33.09 28.75
CA MET A 1 21.84 32.82 28.30
C MET A 1 21.69 32.48 26.81
N LYS A 2 22.58 32.93 25.90
CA LYS A 2 22.41 32.75 24.45
C LYS A 2 22.60 31.31 23.93
N ILE A 3 23.48 30.51 24.55
CA ILE A 3 23.77 29.13 24.11
C ILE A 3 22.64 28.15 24.45
N LYS A 4 21.94 28.36 25.59
CA LYS A 4 20.81 27.50 25.99
C LYS A 4 19.61 27.61 25.04
N LEU A 5 19.39 28.78 24.42
CA LEU A 5 18.33 28.95 23.42
C LEU A 5 18.65 28.25 22.09
N LEU A 6 19.93 28.19 21.70
CA LEU A 6 20.37 27.56 20.45
C LEU A 6 20.15 26.04 20.47
N ILE A 7 20.42 25.40 21.61
CA ILE A 7 20.24 23.94 21.79
C ILE A 7 18.75 23.56 21.68
N ILE A 8 17.85 24.39 22.21
CA ILE A 8 16.39 24.18 22.09
C ILE A 8 15.96 24.33 20.63
N PHE A 9 16.51 25.30 19.89
CA PHE A 9 16.20 25.50 18.47
C PHE A 9 16.66 24.34 17.59
N ILE A 10 17.84 23.76 17.88
CA ILE A 10 18.36 22.57 17.17
C ILE A 10 17.49 21.34 17.47
N LEU A 11 17.03 21.16 18.72
CA LEU A 11 16.14 20.06 19.09
C LEU A 11 14.76 20.15 18.41
N ILE A 12 14.23 21.36 18.20
CA ILE A 12 12.95 21.57 17.49
C ILE A 12 13.10 21.35 15.97
N PHE A 13 14.26 21.65 15.38
CA PHE A 13 14.51 21.39 13.95
C PHE A 13 14.71 19.90 13.63
N TYR A 14 15.21 19.11 14.59
CA TYR A 14 15.34 17.66 14.45
C TYR A 14 14.02 16.90 14.69
N SER A 15 13.00 17.53 15.28
CA SER A 15 11.65 16.96 15.35
C SER A 15 10.85 17.17 14.07
N LYS A 16 11.47 17.01 12.90
CA LYS A 16 10.70 16.58 11.72
C LYS A 16 10.20 15.18 12.02
N ALA A 17 9.13 15.13 12.82
CA ALA A 17 8.35 13.95 13.05
C ALA A 17 8.03 13.37 11.67
N PHE A 18 8.42 12.11 11.46
CA PHE A 18 8.14 11.36 10.24
C PHE A 18 6.68 11.59 9.86
N SER A 19 6.45 12.42 8.83
CA SER A 19 5.12 12.90 8.51
C SER A 19 4.50 11.90 7.54
N GLN A 20 3.90 10.85 8.12
CA GLN A 20 3.01 9.96 7.39
C GLN A 20 1.95 10.80 6.67
N LYS A 21 1.94 10.78 5.34
CA LYS A 21 0.89 11.45 4.55
C LYS A 21 -0.12 10.42 4.09
N LYS A 22 -1.33 10.48 4.66
CA LYS A 22 -2.49 9.73 4.18
C LYS A 22 -3.28 10.56 3.19
N THR A 23 -3.56 10.01 2.02
CA THR A 23 -4.42 10.59 0.98
C THR A 23 -5.45 9.55 0.55
N SER A 24 -6.62 10.00 0.08
CA SER A 24 -7.65 9.13 -0.47
C SER A 24 -8.00 9.62 -1.86
N GLU A 25 -8.03 8.70 -2.82
CA GLU A 25 -8.36 8.98 -4.21
C GLU A 25 -9.38 7.95 -4.72
N ASN A 26 -10.03 8.26 -5.84
CA ASN A 26 -10.93 7.32 -6.49
C ASN A 26 -10.24 6.65 -7.69
N PHE A 27 -10.31 5.33 -7.74
CA PHE A 27 -10.00 4.52 -8.91
C PHE A 27 -11.30 4.12 -9.61
N ILE A 28 -11.39 4.33 -10.92
CA ILE A 28 -12.58 4.02 -11.71
C ILE A 28 -12.31 2.73 -12.48
N PHE A 29 -13.15 1.72 -12.25
CA PHE A 29 -13.12 0.44 -12.96
C PHE A 29 -14.52 0.12 -13.49
N ASN A 30 -14.65 -0.11 -14.80
CA ASN A 30 -15.94 -0.37 -15.45
C ASN A 30 -17.04 0.65 -15.07
N GLY A 31 -16.68 1.94 -14.99
CA GLY A 31 -17.58 3.03 -14.60
C GLY A 31 -17.93 3.09 -13.10
N LYS A 32 -17.43 2.17 -12.27
CA LYS A 32 -17.61 2.18 -10.81
C LYS A 32 -16.42 2.82 -10.12
N SER A 33 -16.70 3.82 -9.27
CA SER A 33 -15.70 4.48 -8.44
C SER A 33 -15.40 3.66 -7.19
N THR A 34 -14.12 3.44 -6.93
CA THR A 34 -13.59 2.69 -5.79
C THR A 34 -12.60 3.57 -5.03
N PRO A 35 -12.78 3.79 -3.72
CA PRO A 35 -11.81 4.54 -2.94
C PRO A 35 -10.51 3.74 -2.78
N VAL A 36 -9.39 4.45 -2.94
CA VAL A 36 -8.02 3.99 -2.74
C VAL A 36 -7.40 4.88 -1.67
N SER A 37 -7.15 4.30 -0.49
CA SER A 37 -6.36 4.97 0.54
C SER A 37 -4.88 4.75 0.25
N ARG A 38 -4.09 5.83 0.21
CA ARG A 38 -2.64 5.81 0.02
C ARG A 38 -1.98 6.35 1.28
N ILE A 39 -0.99 5.64 1.79
CA ILE A 39 -0.18 6.05 2.94
C ILE A 39 1.29 6.10 2.51
N ASP A 40 1.89 7.27 2.67
CA ASP A 40 3.25 7.56 2.25
C ASP A 40 4.23 7.53 3.42
N TYR A 41 5.18 6.61 3.38
CA TYR A 41 6.35 6.56 4.26
C TYR A 41 7.67 6.72 3.47
N SER A 42 7.60 7.29 2.26
CA SER A 42 8.69 7.27 1.29
C SER A 42 9.53 8.55 1.24
N ASP A 43 9.62 9.27 2.36
CA ASP A 43 10.39 10.53 2.48
C ASP A 43 11.87 10.43 2.00
N HIS A 44 12.43 9.22 1.94
CA HIS A 44 13.80 8.96 1.46
C HIS A 44 13.86 8.36 0.04
N GLY A 45 12.77 8.47 -0.73
CA GLY A 45 12.59 7.85 -2.04
C GLY A 45 11.78 6.55 -1.94
N ILE A 46 11.26 6.04 -3.06
CA ILE A 46 10.36 4.89 -3.08
C ILE A 46 11.09 3.65 -3.58
N LEU A 47 10.98 2.54 -2.83
CA LEU A 47 11.50 1.22 -3.19
C LEU A 47 10.40 0.16 -3.22
N HIS A 48 9.32 0.34 -2.45
CA HIS A 48 8.31 -0.68 -2.26
C HIS A 48 6.89 -0.12 -2.38
N PHE A 49 6.04 -0.84 -3.12
CA PHE A 49 4.59 -0.64 -3.14
C PHE A 49 3.93 -1.84 -2.50
N PHE A 50 3.18 -1.60 -1.43
CA PHE A 50 2.28 -2.60 -0.84
C PHE A 50 0.86 -2.29 -1.31
N ILE A 51 0.30 -3.16 -2.14
CA ILE A 51 -1.05 -3.01 -2.68
C ILE A 51 -1.94 -4.01 -1.97
N ASN A 52 -2.74 -3.53 -1.02
CA ASN A 52 -3.61 -4.34 -0.19
C ASN A 52 -5.02 -4.25 -0.72
N VAL A 53 -5.54 -5.39 -1.18
CA VAL A 53 -6.85 -5.47 -1.82
C VAL A 53 -7.72 -6.45 -1.04
N TYR A 54 -8.88 -5.98 -0.59
CA TYR A 54 -9.76 -6.72 0.30
C TYR A 54 -11.23 -6.56 -0.09
N GLU A 55 -12.05 -7.53 0.28
CA GLU A 55 -13.49 -7.52 0.03
C GLU A 55 -14.26 -6.79 1.14
N ASP A 56 -15.55 -6.51 0.90
CA ASP A 56 -16.42 -5.73 1.82
C ASP A 56 -16.86 -6.52 3.07
N ASP A 57 -16.25 -7.66 3.34
CA ASP A 57 -16.60 -8.49 4.49
C ASP A 57 -16.06 -7.89 5.80
N TYR A 58 -15.19 -6.88 5.71
CA TYR A 58 -14.51 -6.24 6.84
C TYR A 58 -14.58 -4.69 6.77
N PRO A 59 -15.75 -4.07 6.99
CA PRO A 59 -15.83 -2.60 6.94
C PRO A 59 -14.88 -1.98 7.97
N ASN A 60 -13.91 -1.22 7.45
CA ASN A 60 -12.86 -0.44 8.13
C ASN A 60 -11.79 -1.21 8.92
N MET A 61 -12.09 -2.37 9.50
CA MET A 61 -11.14 -3.12 10.35
C MET A 61 -9.83 -3.48 9.65
N PHE A 62 -9.88 -3.75 8.34
CA PHE A 62 -8.68 -4.11 7.59
C PHE A 62 -7.66 -2.97 7.56
N GLU A 63 -8.10 -1.78 7.15
CA GLU A 63 -7.24 -0.59 7.07
C GLU A 63 -6.85 -0.08 8.47
N GLU A 64 -7.77 -0.13 9.44
CA GLU A 64 -7.49 0.27 10.83
C GLU A 64 -6.40 -0.60 11.47
N ASN A 65 -6.50 -1.93 11.33
CA ASN A 65 -5.49 -2.85 11.86
C ASN A 65 -4.15 -2.67 11.14
N ALA A 66 -4.17 -2.43 9.83
CA ALA A 66 -2.98 -2.12 9.06
C ALA A 66 -2.30 -0.83 9.56
N ILE A 67 -3.04 0.26 9.72
CA ILE A 67 -2.51 1.53 10.22
C ILE A 67 -1.97 1.37 11.64
N LYS A 68 -2.70 0.67 12.52
CA LYS A 68 -2.24 0.40 13.89
C LYS A 68 -0.92 -0.37 13.90
N CYS A 69 -0.76 -1.36 13.02
CA CYS A 69 0.49 -2.08 12.84
C CYS A 69 1.60 -1.12 12.40
N LEU A 70 1.42 -0.42 11.27
CA LEU A 70 2.42 0.46 10.67
C LEU A 70 2.88 1.60 11.58
N ASN A 71 2.01 2.12 12.46
CA ASN A 71 2.37 3.14 13.43
C ASN A 71 3.37 2.67 14.48
N ASN A 72 3.53 1.36 14.68
CA ASN A 72 4.48 0.76 15.61
C ASN A 72 5.75 0.25 14.92
N GLU A 73 5.81 0.32 13.59
CA GLU A 73 6.92 -0.25 12.83
C GLU A 73 8.06 0.76 12.64
N TYR A 74 9.27 0.25 12.83
CA TYR A 74 10.50 0.95 12.52
C TYR A 74 10.98 0.52 11.13
N ASN A 75 11.63 1.43 10.39
CA ASN A 75 12.22 1.13 9.08
C ASN A 75 11.24 0.83 7.93
N ILE A 76 10.00 1.32 8.00
CA ILE A 76 9.08 1.32 6.84
C ILE A 76 9.38 2.43 5.81
N TYR A 77 10.53 3.08 5.97
CA TYR A 77 11.06 4.08 5.04
C TYR A 77 11.13 3.48 3.63
N HIS A 78 10.85 4.30 2.63
CA HIS A 78 10.80 3.90 1.21
C HIS A 78 9.59 3.10 0.74
N THR A 79 8.49 3.15 1.50
CA THR A 79 7.30 2.36 1.18
C THR A 79 6.07 3.22 0.96
N LEU A 80 5.30 2.91 -0.09
CA LEU A 80 3.91 3.34 -0.22
C LEU A 80 2.98 2.17 0.06
N TYR A 81 1.96 2.42 0.88
CA TYR A 81 0.88 1.48 1.11
C TYR A 81 -0.39 1.96 0.43
N PHE A 82 -0.99 1.11 -0.38
CA PHE A 82 -2.29 1.31 -1.01
C PHE A 82 -3.27 0.33 -0.37
N PHE A 83 -4.43 0.82 0.03
CA PHE A 83 -5.54 0.02 0.54
C PHE A 83 -6.74 0.25 -0.39
N VAL A 84 -7.20 -0.83 -1.01
CA VAL A 84 -8.22 -0.79 -2.03
C VAL A 84 -9.31 -1.80 -1.69
N LYS A 85 -10.52 -1.28 -1.51
CA LYS A 85 -11.69 -2.11 -1.28
C LYS A 85 -12.28 -2.54 -2.61
N LEU A 86 -12.46 -3.83 -2.85
CA LEU A 86 -13.04 -4.29 -4.11
C LEU A 86 -14.53 -3.95 -4.24
N PRO A 87 -14.99 -3.56 -5.42
CA PRO A 87 -16.42 -3.54 -5.74
C PRO A 87 -17.06 -4.91 -5.54
N LYS A 88 -18.31 -4.92 -5.05
CA LYS A 88 -19.10 -6.15 -4.95
C LYS A 88 -19.47 -6.71 -6.32
N GLY A 89 -19.61 -8.04 -6.39
CA GLY A 89 -20.15 -8.75 -7.55
C GLY A 89 -19.20 -8.84 -8.74
N LEU A 90 -17.89 -8.62 -8.53
CA LEU A 90 -16.89 -8.89 -9.56
C LEU A 90 -16.68 -10.40 -9.71
N THR A 91 -16.66 -10.87 -10.96
CA THR A 91 -16.24 -12.23 -11.28
C THR A 91 -14.74 -12.41 -11.02
N LYS A 92 -14.23 -13.65 -11.13
CA LYS A 92 -12.79 -13.91 -11.03
C LYS A 92 -12.00 -13.13 -12.09
N ASP A 93 -12.48 -13.12 -13.33
CA ASP A 93 -11.81 -12.42 -14.44
C ASP A 93 -11.85 -10.89 -14.25
N ASP A 94 -12.96 -10.35 -13.76
CA ASP A 94 -13.06 -8.93 -13.44
C ASP A 94 -12.09 -8.52 -12.34
N LYS A 95 -11.95 -9.36 -11.31
CA LYS A 95 -11.01 -9.15 -10.20
C LYS A 95 -9.56 -9.10 -10.68
N GLU A 96 -9.20 -9.97 -11.62
CA GLU A 96 -7.87 -9.93 -12.26
C GLU A 96 -7.66 -8.66 -13.06
N LEU A 97 -8.62 -8.32 -13.93
CA LEU A 97 -8.54 -7.11 -14.75
C LEU A 97 -8.47 -5.85 -13.88
N PHE A 98 -9.26 -5.81 -12.80
CA PHE A 98 -9.23 -4.74 -11.80
C PHE A 98 -7.83 -4.55 -11.23
N LEU A 99 -7.17 -5.62 -10.77
CA LEU A 99 -5.81 -5.53 -10.24
C LEU A 99 -4.81 -5.04 -11.29
N LEU A 100 -4.94 -5.51 -12.53
CA LEU A 100 -4.03 -5.12 -13.62
C LEU A 100 -4.15 -3.63 -13.93
N GLU A 101 -5.37 -3.13 -14.02
CA GLU A 101 -5.64 -1.72 -14.27
C GLU A 101 -5.28 -0.84 -13.08
N LEU A 102 -5.50 -1.32 -11.85
CA LEU A 102 -5.10 -0.62 -10.63
C LEU A 102 -3.58 -0.44 -10.57
N VAL A 103 -2.80 -1.50 -10.81
CA VAL A 103 -1.33 -1.42 -10.84
C VAL A 103 -0.86 -0.44 -11.91
N LYS A 104 -1.42 -0.51 -13.13
CA LYS A 104 -1.11 0.45 -14.20
C LYS A 104 -1.46 1.89 -13.81
N ASN A 105 -2.57 2.10 -13.10
CA ASN A 105 -2.98 3.42 -12.62
C ASN A 105 -1.98 3.97 -11.59
N ILE A 106 -1.56 3.13 -10.64
CA ILE A 106 -0.54 3.47 -9.64
C ILE A 106 0.77 3.84 -10.34
N ASP A 107 1.24 3.02 -11.28
CA ASP A 107 2.49 3.26 -12.02
C ASP A 107 2.46 4.58 -12.78
N ALA A 108 1.34 4.87 -13.46
CA ALA A 108 1.17 6.11 -14.20
C ALA A 108 1.18 7.35 -13.28
N LYS A 109 0.63 7.22 -12.07
CA LYS A 109 0.56 8.31 -11.08
C LYS A 109 1.89 8.56 -10.40
N GLU A 110 2.53 7.50 -9.88
CA GLU A 110 3.77 7.61 -9.12
C GLU A 110 4.99 7.82 -10.04
N LYS A 111 4.91 7.38 -11.30
CA LYS A 111 5.96 7.55 -12.34
C LYS A 111 7.31 6.93 -11.96
N ILE A 112 7.28 5.79 -11.25
CA ILE A 112 8.47 5.10 -10.75
C ILE A 112 8.68 3.79 -11.51
N LYS A 113 9.91 3.54 -11.96
CA LYS A 113 10.26 2.39 -12.83
C LYS A 113 10.91 1.23 -12.08
N ASP A 114 11.51 1.49 -10.92
CA ASP A 114 12.27 0.51 -10.14
C ASP A 114 11.70 0.36 -8.72
N VAL A 115 10.55 -0.30 -8.65
CA VAL A 115 9.84 -0.57 -7.40
C VAL A 115 9.52 -2.06 -7.27
N ASN A 116 9.54 -2.56 -6.04
CA ASN A 116 9.04 -3.89 -5.70
C ASN A 116 7.57 -3.80 -5.28
N TYR A 117 6.72 -4.58 -5.93
CA TYR A 117 5.30 -4.73 -5.63
C TYR A 117 5.07 -5.90 -4.70
N PHE A 118 4.35 -5.64 -3.61
CA PHE A 118 3.84 -6.61 -2.66
C PHE A 118 2.31 -6.51 -2.71
N VAL A 119 1.67 -7.43 -3.43
CA VAL A 119 0.21 -7.44 -3.60
C VAL A 119 -0.41 -8.40 -2.61
N ASN A 120 -1.13 -7.86 -1.63
CA ASN A 120 -1.76 -8.58 -0.55
C ASN A 120 -3.25 -8.73 -0.84
N LEU A 121 -3.71 -9.95 -1.03
CA LEU A 121 -5.05 -10.28 -1.51
C LEU A 121 -5.80 -11.11 -0.48
N ASP A 122 -7.09 -10.86 -0.34
CA ASP A 122 -8.01 -11.74 0.37
C ASP A 122 -8.10 -13.12 -0.32
N SER A 123 -8.41 -14.14 0.47
CA SER A 123 -8.48 -15.58 0.15
C SER A 123 -9.25 -15.96 -1.11
N ASN A 124 -10.19 -15.12 -1.54
CA ASN A 124 -10.95 -15.32 -2.77
C ASN A 124 -10.16 -15.01 -4.07
N PHE A 125 -8.88 -14.64 -3.98
CA PHE A 125 -7.97 -14.45 -5.11
C PHE A 125 -6.95 -15.58 -5.21
N ILE A 126 -7.25 -16.63 -5.99
CA ILE A 126 -6.24 -17.65 -6.27
C ILE A 126 -6.04 -17.88 -7.79
N ASN A 127 -4.76 -17.66 -8.18
CA ASN A 127 -3.96 -18.34 -9.21
C ASN A 127 -3.71 -17.77 -10.63
N LEU A 128 -3.99 -16.52 -11.00
CA LEU A 128 -3.68 -16.08 -12.38
C LEU A 128 -2.85 -14.80 -12.53
N PHE A 129 -2.77 -13.96 -11.51
CA PHE A 129 -2.05 -12.68 -11.63
C PHE A 129 -0.53 -12.87 -11.79
N VAL A 130 0.05 -13.87 -11.10
CA VAL A 130 1.50 -14.15 -11.11
C VAL A 130 1.96 -14.71 -12.46
N GLU A 131 1.11 -15.48 -13.16
CA GLU A 131 1.47 -16.11 -14.43
C GLU A 131 1.29 -15.19 -15.66
N LYS A 132 0.36 -14.22 -15.60
CA LYS A 132 -0.03 -13.39 -16.76
C LYS A 132 0.79 -12.10 -16.96
N GLN A 133 1.81 -11.83 -16.14
CA GLN A 133 2.57 -10.57 -16.16
C GLN A 133 4.04 -10.79 -16.60
N PRO A 134 4.35 -10.94 -17.90
CA PRO A 134 5.71 -11.15 -18.39
C PRO A 134 6.65 -9.94 -18.19
N ASN A 135 6.10 -8.74 -17.95
CA ASN A 135 6.88 -7.50 -17.85
C ASN A 135 7.22 -7.08 -16.40
N LEU A 136 6.57 -7.68 -15.40
CA LEU A 136 6.95 -7.54 -14.00
C LEU A 136 7.89 -8.70 -13.70
N THR A 137 9.20 -8.49 -13.90
CA THR A 137 10.21 -9.51 -13.56
C THR A 137 9.93 -10.08 -12.16
N PRO A 138 10.01 -11.40 -11.94
CA PRO A 138 9.62 -12.06 -10.68
C PRO A 138 10.26 -11.48 -9.41
N LYS A 139 11.43 -10.82 -9.53
CA LYS A 139 12.10 -10.13 -8.41
C LYS A 139 11.39 -8.86 -7.95
N LYS A 140 10.62 -8.20 -8.82
CA LYS A 140 9.87 -6.97 -8.53
C LYS A 140 8.43 -7.26 -8.09
N PHE A 141 7.94 -8.49 -8.12
CA PHE A 141 6.52 -8.77 -7.86
C PHE A 141 6.35 -9.96 -6.92
N ARG A 142 5.71 -9.73 -5.78
CA ARG A 142 5.33 -10.74 -4.80
C ARG A 142 3.85 -10.62 -4.49
N ALA A 143 3.12 -11.73 -4.54
CA ALA A 143 1.75 -11.79 -4.06
C ALA A 143 1.67 -12.57 -2.75
N VAL A 144 0.86 -12.11 -1.82
CA VAL A 144 0.45 -12.85 -0.62
C VAL A 144 -1.07 -12.94 -0.63
N ILE A 145 -1.59 -14.16 -0.58
CA ILE A 145 -3.04 -14.43 -0.57
C ILE A 145 -3.53 -14.71 0.85
N ASP A 146 -4.84 -14.90 1.02
CA ASP A 146 -5.48 -15.21 2.29
C ASP A 146 -5.28 -14.13 3.37
N ILE A 147 -5.21 -12.86 2.94
CA ILE A 147 -5.05 -11.74 3.86
C ILE A 147 -6.40 -11.23 4.37
N ASN A 148 -6.49 -11.05 5.67
CA ASN A 148 -7.67 -10.58 6.39
C ASN A 148 -7.25 -9.66 7.56
N PRO A 149 -8.19 -9.02 8.28
CA PRO A 149 -7.85 -8.08 9.34
C PRO A 149 -6.99 -8.66 10.48
N THR A 150 -7.01 -9.98 10.70
CA THR A 150 -6.24 -10.63 11.78
C THR A 150 -4.78 -10.87 11.41
N ASN A 151 -4.47 -10.99 10.12
CA ASN A 151 -3.13 -11.37 9.65
C ASN A 151 -2.46 -10.30 8.74
N ILE A 152 -3.15 -9.20 8.43
CA ILE A 152 -2.66 -8.11 7.58
C ILE A 152 -1.31 -7.56 8.03
N CYS A 153 -1.08 -7.39 9.34
CA CYS A 153 0.18 -6.86 9.86
C CYS A 153 1.40 -7.68 9.38
N ARG A 154 1.27 -9.02 9.34
CA ARG A 154 2.33 -9.91 8.84
C ARG A 154 2.58 -9.74 7.34
N ALA A 155 1.58 -9.33 6.56
CA ALA A 155 1.65 -9.14 5.12
C ALA A 155 2.20 -7.76 4.72
N LEU A 156 2.25 -6.81 5.66
CA LEU A 156 2.79 -5.47 5.42
C LEU A 156 4.31 -5.40 5.60
N HIS A 157 4.97 -6.51 5.95
CA HIS A 157 6.40 -6.54 6.25
C HIS A 157 7.17 -7.27 5.16
N ILE A 158 8.35 -6.74 4.83
CA ILE A 158 9.34 -7.43 4.01
C ILE A 158 10.10 -8.38 4.95
N LYS A 159 9.84 -9.68 4.83
CA LYS A 159 10.68 -10.72 5.46
C LYS A 159 11.92 -10.99 4.63
#